data_AF-A0A3P1SWW1-F1
#
_entry.id   AF-A0A3P1SWW1-F1
#
_cell.length_a   1.000
_cell.length_b   1.000
_cell.length_c   1.000
_cell.angle_alpha   90.00
_cell.angle_beta   90.00
_cell.angle_gamma   90.00
#
_symmetry.space_group_name_H-M   'P 1'
#
loop_
_entity.id
_entity.type
_entity.pdbx_description
1 polymer ?
#
loop_
_entity_poly.entity_id
_entity_poly.type
_entity_poly.pdbx_seq_one_letter_code
_entity_poly.pdbx_strand_id
1 'polypeptide(L)'
;MIMSLLSTLKSLFTPLPEGAIRYKGFTITATPEQDGGQFRISGVIRKKNQQHSFTLVDQVADRDLCVQHSQQKAKIFIDQKALSILS
;
A
#
# COMPACT_ATOMS: atom_id res chain seq x y z
N MET A 1 26.70 11.30 -10.69
CA MET A 1 25.53 11.24 -9.76
C MET A 1 24.20 11.50 -10.52
N ILE A 2 23.95 10.77 -11.63
CA ILE A 2 22.81 11.04 -12.55
C ILE A 2 21.70 9.96 -12.40
N MET A 3 22.00 8.85 -11.72
CA MET A 3 21.10 7.68 -11.63
C MET A 3 19.88 7.83 -10.71
N SER A 4 19.79 8.90 -9.91
CA SER A 4 18.70 9.09 -8.95
C SER A 4 17.42 9.64 -9.60
N LEU A 5 17.58 10.51 -10.61
CA LEU A 5 16.45 11.19 -11.25
C LEU A 5 15.67 10.25 -12.18
N LEU A 6 16.38 9.42 -12.97
CA LEU A 6 15.76 8.47 -13.89
C LEU A 6 15.01 7.35 -13.16
N SER A 7 15.53 6.87 -12.02
CA SER A 7 14.82 5.85 -11.20
C SER A 7 13.53 6.37 -10.60
N THR A 8 13.50 7.64 -10.19
CA THR A 8 12.28 8.26 -9.65
C THR A 8 11.23 8.40 -10.74
N LEU A 9 11.63 8.83 -11.95
CA LEU A 9 10.76 8.96 -13.11
C LEU A 9 10.15 7.61 -13.53
N LYS A 10 10.96 6.54 -13.60
CA LYS A 10 10.49 5.20 -13.97
C LYS A 10 9.44 4.65 -12.99
N SER A 11 9.55 5.01 -11.71
CA SER A 11 8.55 4.61 -10.70
C SER A 11 7.18 5.24 -10.96
N LEU A 12 7.11 6.43 -11.56
CA LEU A 12 5.87 7.13 -11.85
C LEU A 12 5.11 6.49 -13.02
N PHE A 13 5.84 5.96 -14.01
CA PHE A 13 5.28 5.32 -15.20
C PHE A 13 5.01 3.81 -15.04
N THR A 14 5.27 3.23 -13.87
CA THR A 14 4.93 1.83 -13.64
C THR A 14 3.40 1.69 -13.56
N PRO A 15 2.76 0.84 -14.37
CA PRO A 15 1.34 0.59 -14.26
C PRO A 15 1.04 0.04 -12.85
N LEU A 16 0.08 0.67 -12.18
CA LEU A 16 -0.37 0.24 -10.86
C LEU A 16 -1.31 -0.95 -11.04
N PRO A 17 -1.19 -2.00 -10.20
CA PRO A 17 -2.22 -3.03 -10.15
C PRO A 17 -3.58 -2.41 -9.82
N GLU A 18 -4.65 -3.05 -10.27
CA GLU A 18 -6.03 -2.58 -10.05
C GLU A 18 -6.31 -2.39 -8.56
N GLY A 19 -6.79 -1.22 -8.16
CA GLY A 19 -6.99 -0.85 -6.75
C GLY A 19 -5.73 -0.39 -6.00
N ALA A 20 -4.58 -0.23 -6.68
CA ALA A 20 -3.38 0.36 -6.08
C ALA A 20 -3.29 1.88 -6.30
N ILE A 21 -2.81 2.58 -5.28
CA ILE A 21 -2.69 4.04 -5.27
C ILE A 21 -1.26 4.49 -4.93
N ARG A 22 -0.89 5.68 -5.40
CA ARG A 22 0.38 6.32 -5.05
C ARG A 22 0.18 7.33 -3.94
N TYR A 23 1.04 7.30 -2.94
CA TYR A 23 0.98 8.22 -1.81
C TYR A 23 2.38 8.53 -1.29
N LYS A 24 2.81 9.80 -1.33
CA LYS A 24 4.12 10.27 -0.81
C LYS A 24 5.35 9.47 -1.32
N GLY A 25 5.31 9.03 -2.58
CA GLY A 25 6.37 8.21 -3.18
C GLY A 25 6.34 6.73 -2.78
N PHE A 26 5.30 6.29 -2.07
CA PHE A 26 4.97 4.90 -1.82
C PHE A 26 3.86 4.45 -2.78
N THR A 27 3.84 3.16 -3.09
CA THR A 27 2.75 2.47 -3.79
C THR A 27 2.01 1.63 -2.78
N ILE A 28 0.73 1.90 -2.60
CA ILE A 28 -0.15 1.17 -1.70
C ILE A 28 -1.00 0.24 -2.56
N THR A 29 -1.03 -1.03 -2.23
CA THR A 29 -1.88 -2.04 -2.88
C THR A 29 -2.74 -2.69 -1.81
N ALA A 30 -4.05 -2.55 -1.90
CA ALA A 30 -4.96 -3.28 -1.04
C ALA A 30 -5.03 -4.74 -1.50
N THR A 31 -4.97 -5.68 -0.57
CA THR A 31 -5.00 -7.12 -0.85
C THR A 31 -6.09 -7.80 -0.04
N PRO A 32 -7.37 -7.38 -0.18
CA PRO A 32 -8.45 -7.88 0.66
C PRO A 32 -8.49 -9.41 0.63
N GLU A 33 -8.37 -10.02 1.81
CA GLU A 33 -8.38 -11.47 1.97
C GLU A 33 -9.78 -11.90 2.41
N GLN A 34 -10.42 -12.79 1.66
CA GLN A 34 -11.74 -13.29 2.01
C GLN A 34 -11.63 -14.34 3.11
N ASP A 35 -12.34 -14.12 4.22
CA ASP A 35 -12.38 -15.00 5.38
C ASP A 35 -13.83 -15.08 5.89
N GLY A 36 -14.44 -16.26 5.81
CA GLY A 36 -15.78 -16.51 6.36
C GLY A 36 -16.91 -15.61 5.83
N GLY A 37 -16.79 -15.07 4.62
CA GLY A 37 -17.77 -14.12 4.04
C GLY A 37 -17.51 -12.66 4.41
N GLN A 38 -16.43 -12.38 5.12
CA GLN A 38 -15.92 -11.04 5.35
C GLN A 38 -14.58 -10.88 4.63
N PHE A 39 -14.15 -9.64 4.45
CA PHE A 39 -12.87 -9.27 3.86
C PHE A 39 -11.99 -8.68 4.96
N ARG A 40 -10.85 -9.31 5.17
CA ARG A 40 -9.84 -8.83 6.11
C ARG A 40 -9.07 -7.67 5.49
N ILE A 41 -8.91 -6.61 6.28
CA ILE A 41 -8.18 -5.41 5.86
C ILE A 41 -6.69 -5.75 5.83
N SER A 42 -6.14 -5.85 4.64
CA SER A 42 -4.71 -6.10 4.44
C SER A 42 -4.20 -5.42 3.18
N GLY A 43 -2.90 -5.22 3.11
CA GLY A 43 -2.29 -4.54 1.98
C GLY A 43 -0.78 -4.55 2.02
N VAL A 44 -0.22 -4.02 0.94
CA VAL A 44 1.22 -3.95 0.72
C VAL A 44 1.59 -2.51 0.38
N ILE A 45 2.56 -1.98 1.12
CA ILE A 45 3.19 -0.69 0.90
C ILE A 45 4.56 -0.95 0.28
N ARG A 46 4.78 -0.44 -0.93
CA ARG A 46 6.05 -0.57 -1.65
C ARG A 46 6.71 0.79 -1.83
N LYS A 47 8.03 0.86 -1.63
CA LYS A 47 8.84 2.02 -2.00
C LYS A 47 10.21 1.55 -2.45
N LYS A 48 10.53 1.81 -3.72
CA LYS A 48 11.78 1.37 -4.36
C LYS A 48 11.97 -0.15 -4.16
N ASN A 49 12.97 -0.55 -3.37
CA ASN A 49 13.31 -1.96 -3.09
C ASN A 49 12.75 -2.47 -1.76
N GLN A 50 12.02 -1.64 -1.01
CA GLN A 50 11.41 -2.03 0.26
C GLN A 50 9.92 -2.31 0.06
N GLN A 51 9.48 -3.43 0.62
CA GLN A 51 8.09 -3.84 0.65
C GLN A 51 7.69 -4.11 2.10
N HIS A 52 6.56 -3.56 2.51
CA HIS A 52 5.97 -3.80 3.82
C HIS A 52 4.53 -4.23 3.65
N SER A 53 4.24 -5.50 3.96
CA SER A 53 2.89 -6.02 4.04
C SER A 53 2.32 -5.81 5.43
N PHE A 54 1.03 -5.50 5.52
CA PHE A 54 0.30 -5.41 6.78
C PHE A 54 -1.00 -6.19 6.66
N THR A 55 -1.41 -6.78 7.78
CA THR A 55 -2.71 -7.43 7.94
C THR A 55 -3.28 -6.93 9.25
N LEU A 56 -4.51 -6.43 9.20
CA LEU A 56 -5.24 -6.00 10.39
C LEU A 56 -6.15 -7.13 10.87
N VAL A 57 -6.49 -7.09 12.15
CA VAL A 57 -7.51 -7.97 12.75
C VAL A 57 -8.93 -7.58 12.34
N ASP A 58 -9.11 -6.33 11.91
CA ASP A 58 -10.38 -5.79 11.47
C ASP A 58 -10.83 -6.45 10.15
N GLN A 59 -12.11 -6.81 10.08
CA GLN A 59 -12.76 -7.40 8.92
C GLN A 59 -14.00 -6.58 8.55
N VAL A 60 -14.35 -6.56 7.26
CA VAL A 60 -15.51 -5.84 6.74
C VAL A 60 -16.27 -6.70 5.75
N ALA A 61 -17.60 -6.61 5.73
CA ALA A 61 -18.42 -7.45 4.85
C ALA A 61 -18.32 -7.06 3.35
N ASP A 62 -17.93 -5.81 3.06
CA ASP A 62 -17.89 -5.26 1.72
C ASP A 62 -16.44 -5.15 1.20
N ARG A 63 -16.22 -5.61 -0.02
CA ARG A 63 -14.89 -5.66 -0.66
C ARG A 63 -14.35 -4.26 -0.98
N ASP A 64 -15.18 -3.38 -1.49
CA ASP A 64 -14.77 -2.02 -1.88
C ASP A 64 -14.47 -1.19 -0.63
N LEU A 65 -15.28 -1.36 0.40
CA LEU A 65 -15.03 -0.79 1.72
C LEU A 65 -13.70 -1.31 2.30
N CYS A 66 -13.40 -2.60 2.14
CA CYS A 66 -12.12 -3.18 2.55
C CYS A 66 -10.94 -2.54 1.85
N VAL A 67 -11.04 -2.32 0.54
CA VAL A 67 -10.02 -1.65 -0.26
C VAL A 67 -9.81 -0.22 0.22
N GLN A 68 -10.88 0.55 0.42
CA GLN A 68 -10.81 1.92 0.92
C GLN A 68 -10.17 1.99 2.31
N HIS A 69 -10.60 1.15 3.25
CA HIS A 69 -10.03 1.09 4.60
C HIS A 69 -8.55 0.67 4.59
N SER A 70 -8.18 -0.31 3.75
CA SER A 70 -6.80 -0.75 3.59
C SER A 70 -5.92 0.39 3.09
N GLN A 71 -6.38 1.13 2.07
CA GLN A 71 -5.66 2.29 1.55
C GLN A 71 -5.53 3.40 2.60
N GLN A 72 -6.59 3.70 3.35
CA GLN A 72 -6.57 4.73 4.38
C GLN A 72 -5.63 4.36 5.53
N LYS A 73 -5.64 3.10 5.99
CA LYS A 73 -4.72 2.61 7.02
C LYS A 73 -3.27 2.65 6.55
N ALA A 74 -3.01 2.27 5.31
CA ALA A 74 -1.69 2.39 4.72
C ALA A 74 -1.18 3.84 4.68
N LYS A 75 -2.04 4.81 4.34
CA LYS A 75 -1.69 6.24 4.41
C LYS A 75 -1.31 6.66 5.83
N ILE A 76 -2.12 6.26 6.82
CA ILE A 76 -1.84 6.53 8.24
C ILE A 76 -0.51 5.89 8.67
N PHE A 77 -0.23 4.66 8.25
CA PHE A 77 1.06 4.01 8.54
C PHE A 77 2.23 4.72 7.89
N ILE A 78 2.08 5.20 6.66
CA ILE A 78 3.10 6.03 6.01
C ILE A 78 3.29 7.32 6.79
N ASP A 79 2.21 7.98 7.23
CA ASP A 79 2.29 9.24 7.96
C ASP A 79 2.91 9.09 9.36
N GLN A 80 2.56 8.01 10.07
CA GLN A 80 3.02 7.75 11.43
C GLN A 80 4.41 7.11 11.48
N LYS A 81 4.69 6.18 10.56
CA LYS A 81 5.91 5.35 10.57
C LYS A 81 6.88 5.64 9.44
N ALA A 82 6.72 6.72 8.65
CA ALA A 82 7.60 7.04 7.51
C ALA A 82 9.12 6.85 7.78
N LEU A 83 9.57 6.99 9.03
CA LEU A 83 10.95 6.80 9.45
C LEU A 83 11.34 5.33 9.77
N SER A 84 10.42 4.47 10.21
CA SER A 84 10.70 3.08 10.66
C SER A 84 10.38 2.00 9.64
N ILE A 85 9.58 2.27 8.61
CA ILE A 85 9.29 1.29 7.54
C ILE A 85 10.45 1.17 6.54
N LEU A 86 11.46 2.05 6.67
CA LEU A 86 12.60 2.18 5.78
C LEU A 86 13.95 1.85 6.45
N SER A 87 13.98 1.54 7.76
CA SER A 87 15.21 1.21 8.50
C SER A 87 15.62 -0.24 8.30
#